data_AF-A0AAD3H692-F1
#
_entry.id   AF-A0AAD3H692-F1
#
_cell.length_a   1.000
_cell.length_b   1.000
_cell.length_c   1.000
_cell.angle_alpha   90.00
_cell.angle_beta   90.00
_cell.angle_gamma   90.00
#
_symmetry.space_group_name_H-M   'P 1'
#
loop_
_entity.id
_entity.type
_entity.pdbx_description
1 polymer ?
#
loop_
_entity_poly.entity_id
_entity_poly.type
_entity_poly.pdbx_seq_one_letter_code
_entity_poly.pdbx_strand_id
1 'polypeptide(L)'
;MGEIMSVTLISATICFVVIAVIGCIVYFKKCVKFISKDEQLLVEQLTSQEVYSGPAVIYLNPFLVKEAKVFKALSLAHMEYCVIKNTVTGERRIQEGPALVTLLPYDEIEKAKYGQSIDEDRLKRRAISLKANEFVRLIDKQSGKVRVVKGEASVIPTVDEELLDSSGKLLAMNLSAWEYVKVQDLNTGKIRTERGEKLVFLGPSEEYIEGKKAAIEIDDETAVLLRNKRTGQQRLVTEKKLFVPDSDEDIIEVRNLIKLADYEACIVRDKTGADSFYFGRNENERSFFLPPHSHLVKLLWSRGRRREYRDLEITKLDLRPMFMSFEFNCRTNDNVELILEGSFFWEVVDLKSMIQFTCDTTGDVCNHARSRFIELVSRVTLQEFMHKFNVIAEEVHSNDKSNFYSQRGVKIHSLEVTGYRCAERSTAAILEQIIQETTNRMNKLQQQESENEVQLREIEGDIEEEKARGDLIKIQTENSNAKARMEGLAEAERVKSFLNSIPNMDIHEKISLWKTLRKEDALRAVSSGNASLYFTPKDVNLSIENHEHISKDKNSCWADDSASDE
;
A
#
# COMPACT_ATOMS: atom_id res chain seq x y z
N MET A 1 26.51 -104.26 -85.75
CA MET A 1 26.51 -102.78 -85.85
C MET A 1 25.15 -102.30 -86.37
N GLY A 2 24.08 -102.42 -85.57
CA GLY A 2 22.72 -102.05 -86.00
C GLY A 2 21.90 -101.36 -84.91
N GLU A 3 22.13 -101.71 -83.64
CA GLU A 3 21.36 -101.14 -82.51
C GLU A 3 22.01 -99.95 -81.80
N ILE A 4 23.31 -99.68 -82.03
CA ILE A 4 24.03 -98.55 -81.39
C ILE A 4 23.86 -97.24 -82.19
N MET A 5 23.52 -97.33 -83.47
CA MET A 5 23.31 -96.18 -84.38
C MET A 5 21.87 -95.61 -84.33
N SER A 6 20.88 -96.39 -83.88
CA SER A 6 19.49 -95.93 -83.77
C SER A 6 19.24 -95.12 -82.50
N VAL A 7 19.87 -95.49 -81.37
CA VAL A 7 19.70 -94.80 -80.08
C VAL A 7 20.34 -93.40 -80.09
N THR A 8 21.43 -93.19 -80.83
CA THR A 8 22.10 -91.88 -80.99
C THR A 8 21.38 -90.95 -81.97
N LEU A 9 20.74 -91.47 -83.02
CA LEU A 9 19.94 -90.67 -83.96
C LEU A 9 18.60 -90.22 -83.35
N ILE A 10 17.99 -91.09 -82.53
CA ILE A 10 16.75 -90.78 -81.80
C ILE A 10 17.03 -89.77 -80.67
N SER A 11 18.16 -89.86 -79.96
CA SER A 11 18.51 -88.85 -78.95
C SER A 11 18.85 -87.49 -79.57
N ALA A 12 19.52 -87.45 -80.72
CA ALA A 12 19.84 -86.20 -81.43
C ALA A 12 18.60 -85.48 -81.99
N THR A 13 17.63 -86.24 -82.52
CA THR A 13 16.36 -85.68 -83.03
C THR A 13 15.45 -85.21 -81.90
N ILE A 14 15.36 -85.95 -80.79
CA ILE A 14 14.66 -85.49 -79.58
C ILE A 14 15.33 -84.22 -79.04
N CYS A 15 16.68 -84.15 -79.01
CA CYS A 15 17.39 -82.96 -78.58
C CYS A 15 17.15 -81.76 -79.52
N PHE A 16 17.10 -81.96 -80.84
CA PHE A 16 16.81 -80.90 -81.81
C PHE A 16 15.37 -80.40 -81.71
N VAL A 17 14.40 -81.31 -81.50
CA VAL A 17 13.00 -80.95 -81.26
C VAL A 17 12.86 -80.22 -79.93
N VAL A 18 13.55 -80.67 -78.88
CA VAL A 18 13.56 -79.99 -77.58
C VAL A 18 14.21 -78.60 -77.69
N ILE A 19 15.32 -78.44 -78.42
CA ILE A 19 15.96 -77.14 -78.67
C ILE A 19 15.08 -76.24 -79.55
N ALA A 20 14.41 -76.78 -80.57
CA ALA A 20 13.49 -76.03 -81.42
C ALA A 20 12.23 -75.62 -80.66
N VAL A 21 11.69 -76.48 -79.81
CA VAL A 21 10.54 -76.18 -78.93
C VAL A 21 10.93 -75.19 -77.85
N ILE A 22 12.09 -75.34 -77.21
CA ILE A 22 12.63 -74.35 -76.27
C ILE A 22 12.89 -73.03 -77.00
N GLY A 23 13.46 -73.06 -78.20
CA GLY A 23 13.69 -71.90 -79.05
C GLY A 23 12.38 -71.19 -79.44
N CYS A 24 11.34 -71.96 -79.82
CA CYS A 24 10.01 -71.43 -80.11
C CYS A 24 9.33 -70.88 -78.86
N ILE A 25 9.48 -71.50 -77.69
CA ILE A 25 8.94 -71.02 -76.42
C ILE A 25 9.65 -69.72 -75.99
N VAL A 26 10.97 -69.66 -76.14
CA VAL A 26 11.78 -68.46 -75.86
C VAL A 26 11.40 -67.34 -76.84
N TYR A 27 11.19 -67.67 -78.12
CA TYR A 27 10.72 -66.74 -79.15
C TYR A 27 9.31 -66.22 -78.83
N PHE A 28 8.36 -67.10 -78.53
CA PHE A 28 6.99 -66.72 -78.12
C PHE A 28 6.98 -65.87 -76.84
N LYS A 29 7.78 -66.21 -75.83
CA LYS A 29 7.92 -65.43 -74.58
C LYS A 29 8.58 -64.06 -74.80
N LYS A 30 9.39 -63.91 -75.84
CA LYS A 30 9.96 -62.61 -76.26
C LYS A 30 8.97 -61.79 -77.10
N CYS A 31 8.20 -62.43 -77.98
CA CYS A 31 7.32 -61.74 -78.93
C CYS A 31 5.95 -61.39 -78.36
N VAL A 32 5.39 -62.16 -77.42
CA VAL A 32 4.05 -61.91 -76.89
C VAL A 32 4.14 -61.50 -75.42
N LYS A 33 3.68 -60.28 -75.12
CA LYS A 33 3.54 -59.79 -73.74
C LYS A 33 2.07 -59.55 -73.43
N PHE A 34 1.62 -60.16 -72.35
CA PHE A 34 0.31 -59.94 -71.77
C PHE A 34 0.43 -58.84 -70.72
N ILE A 35 -0.37 -57.79 -70.85
CA ILE A 35 -0.38 -56.65 -69.93
C ILE A 35 -1.70 -56.67 -69.18
N SER A 36 -1.64 -56.86 -67.86
CA SER A 36 -2.82 -56.79 -66.99
C SER A 36 -3.33 -55.35 -66.83
N LYS A 37 -4.52 -55.16 -66.25
CA LYS A 37 -5.13 -53.82 -66.04
C LYS A 37 -4.26 -52.87 -65.20
N ASP A 38 -3.43 -53.42 -64.32
CA ASP A 38 -2.57 -52.66 -63.40
C ASP A 38 -1.09 -52.64 -63.87
N GLU A 39 -0.82 -53.02 -65.11
CA GLU A 39 0.53 -53.15 -65.67
C GLU A 39 0.71 -52.24 -66.89
N GLN A 40 1.95 -51.83 -67.11
CA GLN A 40 2.38 -51.12 -68.31
C GLN A 40 3.57 -51.83 -68.94
N LEU A 41 3.65 -51.79 -70.26
CA LEU A 41 4.77 -52.30 -71.04
C LEU A 41 5.58 -51.14 -71.60
N LEU A 42 6.84 -51.04 -71.17
CA LEU A 42 7.84 -50.17 -71.75
C LEU A 42 8.56 -50.92 -72.88
N VAL A 43 8.48 -50.40 -74.10
CA VAL A 43 9.13 -50.95 -75.28
C VAL A 43 10.19 -49.97 -75.76
N GLU A 44 11.45 -50.38 -75.71
CA GLU A 44 12.56 -49.64 -76.32
C GLU A 44 12.81 -50.20 -77.73
N GLN A 45 12.49 -49.40 -78.75
CA GLN A 45 12.83 -49.68 -80.13
C GLN A 45 14.22 -49.12 -80.46
N LEU A 46 14.70 -49.33 -81.69
CA LEU A 46 16.01 -48.83 -82.14
C LEU A 46 16.11 -47.29 -82.14
N THR A 47 15.00 -46.58 -82.28
CA THR A 47 14.96 -45.10 -82.41
C THR A 47 13.98 -44.42 -81.44
N SER A 48 12.94 -45.11 -80.97
CA SER A 48 11.90 -44.54 -80.11
C SER A 48 11.59 -45.43 -78.90
N GLN A 49 11.02 -44.82 -77.85
CA GLN A 49 10.43 -45.54 -76.71
C GLN A 49 8.91 -45.43 -76.80
N GLU A 50 8.20 -46.53 -76.54
CA GLU A 50 6.74 -46.57 -76.53
C GLU A 50 6.25 -47.19 -75.23
N VAL A 51 5.20 -46.62 -74.66
CA VAL A 51 4.55 -47.15 -73.44
C VAL A 51 3.14 -47.56 -73.78
N TYR A 52 2.79 -48.80 -73.43
CA TYR A 52 1.45 -49.32 -73.60
C TYR A 52 0.82 -49.60 -72.25
N SER A 53 -0.37 -49.03 -72.02
CA SER A 53 -1.16 -49.27 -70.81
C SER A 53 -2.12 -50.44 -71.02
N GLY A 54 -2.30 -51.28 -70.00
CA GLY A 54 -3.20 -52.42 -70.07
C GLY A 54 -4.70 -52.05 -70.05
N PRO A 55 -5.60 -53.03 -70.27
CA PRO A 55 -5.34 -54.42 -70.62
C PRO A 55 -5.16 -54.61 -72.14
N ALA A 56 -4.00 -55.09 -72.57
CA ALA A 56 -3.70 -55.32 -73.98
C ALA A 56 -2.74 -56.49 -74.18
N VAL A 57 -2.91 -57.22 -75.28
CA VAL A 57 -1.96 -58.24 -75.74
C VAL A 57 -1.14 -57.62 -76.86
N ILE A 58 0.16 -57.44 -76.63
CA ILE A 58 1.02 -56.73 -77.57
C ILE A 58 2.02 -57.70 -78.16
N TYR A 59 2.08 -57.68 -79.49
CA TYR A 59 3.04 -58.42 -80.28
C TYR A 59 4.26 -57.53 -80.56
N LEU A 60 5.41 -57.92 -80.03
CA LEU A 60 6.69 -57.25 -80.19
C LEU A 60 7.52 -57.98 -81.23
N ASN A 61 8.04 -57.24 -82.22
CA ASN A 61 8.98 -57.81 -83.19
C ASN A 61 10.39 -57.91 -82.55
N PRO A 62 10.94 -59.13 -82.39
CA PRO A 62 12.19 -59.34 -81.66
C PRO A 62 13.43 -58.76 -82.34
N PHE A 63 13.34 -58.34 -83.61
CA PHE A 63 14.44 -57.71 -84.34
C PHE A 63 14.49 -56.18 -84.21
N LEU A 64 13.36 -55.54 -83.89
CA LEU A 64 13.21 -54.08 -83.79
C LEU A 64 13.16 -53.57 -82.35
N VAL A 65 12.87 -54.47 -81.41
CA VAL A 65 12.77 -54.17 -79.98
C VAL A 65 14.06 -54.57 -79.28
N LYS A 66 14.75 -53.57 -78.73
CA LYS A 66 16.00 -53.75 -77.99
C LYS A 66 15.72 -54.32 -76.60
N GLU A 67 14.73 -53.75 -75.89
CA GLU A 67 14.33 -54.20 -74.57
C GLU A 67 12.83 -53.99 -74.35
N ALA A 68 12.18 -54.93 -73.69
CA ALA A 68 10.76 -54.86 -73.35
C ALA A 68 10.55 -55.24 -71.89
N LYS A 69 10.13 -54.28 -71.08
CA LYS A 69 9.94 -54.42 -69.63
C LYS A 69 8.48 -54.22 -69.28
N VAL A 70 7.86 -55.25 -68.70
CA VAL A 70 6.55 -55.14 -68.05
C VAL A 70 6.79 -54.72 -66.61
N PHE A 71 6.15 -53.64 -66.19
CA PHE A 71 6.20 -53.17 -64.81
C PHE A 71 4.80 -52.85 -64.31
N LYS A 72 4.60 -52.98 -63.01
CA LYS A 72 3.32 -52.68 -62.36
C LYS A 72 3.16 -51.16 -62.24
N ALA A 73 2.01 -50.63 -62.65
CA ALA A 73 1.70 -49.22 -62.51
C ALA A 73 1.61 -48.83 -61.02
N LEU A 74 2.13 -47.66 -60.68
CA LEU A 74 2.05 -47.15 -59.31
C LEU A 74 0.61 -46.76 -59.00
N SER A 75 0.01 -47.41 -58.01
CA SER A 75 -1.34 -47.06 -57.53
C SER A 75 -1.23 -45.93 -56.51
N LEU A 76 -1.83 -44.77 -56.82
CA LEU A 76 -1.94 -43.64 -55.90
C LEU A 76 -3.27 -43.73 -55.14
N ALA A 77 -3.20 -43.73 -53.82
CA ALA A 77 -4.37 -43.65 -52.95
C ALA A 77 -4.95 -42.22 -52.91
N HIS A 78 -6.08 -42.05 -52.22
CA HIS A 78 -6.61 -40.72 -51.92
C HIS A 78 -5.58 -39.93 -51.09
N MET A 79 -5.30 -38.68 -51.45
CA MET A 79 -4.26 -37.82 -50.84
C MET A 79 -2.81 -38.20 -51.19
N GLU A 80 -2.57 -39.05 -52.20
CA GLU A 80 -1.23 -39.32 -52.73
C GLU A 80 -1.05 -38.66 -54.09
N TYR A 81 0.18 -38.19 -54.37
CA TYR A 81 0.57 -37.68 -55.67
C TYR A 81 2.01 -38.11 -56.02
N CYS A 82 2.33 -38.13 -57.31
CA CYS A 82 3.69 -38.31 -57.79
C CYS A 82 4.06 -37.22 -58.81
N VAL A 83 5.34 -36.86 -58.83
CA VAL A 83 5.90 -35.96 -59.85
C VAL A 83 6.58 -36.80 -60.91
N ILE A 84 6.13 -36.66 -62.16
CA ILE A 84 6.66 -37.36 -63.32
C ILE A 84 7.48 -36.34 -64.11
N LYS A 85 8.71 -36.69 -64.46
CA LYS A 85 9.61 -35.89 -65.27
C LYS A 85 9.88 -36.61 -66.58
N ASN A 86 9.65 -35.94 -67.69
CA ASN A 86 10.08 -36.44 -68.98
C ASN A 86 11.60 -36.24 -69.15
N THR A 87 12.31 -37.30 -69.52
CA THR A 87 13.78 -37.28 -69.66
C THR A 87 14.26 -36.53 -70.91
N VAL A 88 13.41 -36.43 -71.95
CA VAL A 88 13.76 -35.79 -73.22
C VAL A 88 13.38 -34.32 -73.24
N THR A 89 12.15 -33.97 -72.84
CA THR A 89 11.69 -32.57 -72.82
C THR A 89 12.07 -31.85 -71.52
N GLY A 90 12.33 -32.59 -70.45
CA GLY A 90 12.56 -32.03 -69.12
C GLY A 90 11.27 -31.54 -68.44
N GLU A 91 10.12 -31.64 -69.10
CA GLU A 91 8.82 -31.22 -68.57
C GLU A 91 8.43 -32.08 -67.37
N ARG A 92 7.87 -31.43 -66.36
CA ARG A 92 7.42 -32.07 -65.13
C ARG A 92 5.91 -31.92 -65.01
N ARG A 93 5.23 -32.99 -64.64
CA ARG A 93 3.78 -33.01 -64.41
C ARG A 93 3.45 -33.75 -63.12
N ILE A 94 2.38 -33.34 -62.47
CA ILE A 94 1.87 -34.00 -61.26
C ILE A 94 0.70 -34.89 -61.66
N GLN A 95 0.67 -36.10 -61.11
CA GLN A 95 -0.50 -36.97 -61.18
C GLN A 95 -1.08 -37.13 -59.78
N GLU A 96 -2.35 -36.76 -59.63
CA GLU A 96 -3.10 -36.81 -58.37
C GLU A 96 -3.89 -38.12 -58.25
N GLY A 97 -3.96 -38.67 -57.03
CA GLY A 97 -4.79 -39.83 -56.73
C GLY A 97 -6.26 -39.47 -56.45
N PRO A 98 -7.19 -40.44 -56.44
CA PRO A 98 -6.96 -41.88 -56.63
C PRO A 98 -6.90 -42.26 -58.12
N ALA A 99 -5.73 -42.66 -58.59
CA ALA A 99 -5.49 -43.02 -59.99
C ALA A 99 -4.32 -44.00 -60.10
N LEU A 100 -4.36 -44.85 -61.12
CA LEU A 100 -3.20 -45.60 -61.56
C LEU A 100 -2.30 -44.67 -62.37
N VAL A 101 -1.03 -44.56 -61.97
CA VAL A 101 -0.06 -43.69 -62.63
C VAL A 101 0.22 -44.23 -64.03
N THR A 102 0.04 -43.37 -65.04
CA THR A 102 0.26 -43.73 -66.43
C THR A 102 1.47 -42.98 -66.98
N LEU A 103 2.58 -43.68 -67.12
CA LEU A 103 3.80 -43.11 -67.70
C LEU A 103 3.65 -42.97 -69.21
N LEU A 104 4.10 -41.84 -69.77
CA LEU A 104 4.26 -41.64 -71.21
C LEU A 104 5.67 -42.08 -71.65
N PRO A 105 5.95 -42.16 -72.96
CA PRO A 105 7.31 -42.34 -73.45
C PRO A 105 8.30 -41.38 -72.81
N TYR A 106 9.45 -41.91 -72.36
CA TYR A 106 10.53 -41.14 -71.73
C TYR A 106 10.21 -40.54 -70.34
N ASP A 107 9.08 -40.90 -69.73
CA ASP A 107 8.71 -40.44 -68.38
C ASP A 107 9.40 -41.27 -67.29
N GLU A 108 9.98 -40.57 -66.32
CA GLU A 108 10.51 -41.15 -65.09
C GLU A 108 9.84 -40.52 -63.86
N ILE A 109 9.55 -41.33 -62.84
CA ILE A 109 9.00 -40.83 -61.58
C ILE A 109 10.14 -40.24 -60.75
N GLU A 110 10.00 -38.98 -60.35
CA GLU A 110 10.99 -38.29 -59.53
C GLU A 110 10.94 -38.82 -58.09
N LYS A 111 12.04 -39.42 -57.63
CA LYS A 111 12.20 -39.87 -56.25
C LYS A 111 12.03 -38.70 -55.28
N ALA A 112 11.28 -38.90 -54.20
CA ALA A 112 11.10 -37.89 -53.17
C ALA A 112 12.45 -37.50 -52.55
N LYS A 113 12.69 -36.20 -52.36
CA LYS A 113 13.88 -35.70 -51.64
C LYS A 113 13.78 -36.09 -50.16
N TYR A 114 14.93 -36.24 -49.50
CA TYR A 114 15.04 -36.57 -48.08
C TYR A 114 14.31 -35.50 -47.23
N GLY A 115 13.31 -35.89 -46.42
CA GLY A 115 12.66 -34.99 -45.42
C GLY A 115 11.17 -34.66 -45.60
N GLN A 116 10.46 -35.19 -46.60
CA GLN A 116 8.98 -35.13 -46.67
C GLN A 116 8.40 -36.47 -46.20
N SER A 117 7.34 -36.48 -45.39
CA SER A 117 6.79 -37.69 -44.70
C SER A 117 6.85 -38.95 -45.57
N ILE A 118 7.78 -39.85 -45.21
CA ILE A 118 8.26 -40.94 -46.03
C ILE A 118 7.43 -42.19 -45.72
N ASP A 119 6.62 -42.65 -46.67
CA ASP A 119 6.21 -44.05 -46.71
C ASP A 119 7.33 -44.87 -47.36
N GLU A 120 7.41 -46.16 -47.02
CA GLU A 120 8.50 -47.10 -47.36
C GLU A 120 8.82 -47.23 -48.87
N ASP A 121 8.05 -46.59 -49.76
CA ASP A 121 8.23 -46.55 -51.20
C ASP A 121 8.58 -45.12 -51.66
N ARG A 122 9.87 -44.86 -51.97
CA ARG A 122 10.47 -43.53 -52.25
C ARG A 122 9.88 -42.76 -53.46
N LEU A 123 8.81 -43.28 -54.06
CA LEU A 123 8.16 -42.81 -55.28
C LEU A 123 6.86 -42.03 -55.01
N LYS A 124 6.27 -42.19 -53.82
CA LYS A 124 4.98 -41.57 -53.45
C LYS A 124 5.20 -40.34 -52.57
N ARG A 125 4.43 -39.28 -52.82
CA ARG A 125 4.34 -38.10 -51.94
C ARG A 125 2.92 -37.99 -51.39
N ARG A 126 2.81 -37.63 -50.12
CA ARG A 126 1.51 -37.38 -49.47
C ARG A 126 1.13 -35.90 -49.60
N ALA A 127 -0.13 -35.65 -49.91
CA ALA A 127 -0.72 -34.33 -49.88
C ALA A 127 -0.66 -33.76 -48.46
N ILE A 128 -0.49 -32.45 -48.36
CA ILE A 128 -0.42 -31.75 -47.09
C ILE A 128 -1.85 -31.56 -46.60
N SER A 129 -2.25 -32.33 -45.60
CA SER A 129 -3.54 -32.15 -44.93
C SER A 129 -3.49 -30.95 -43.98
N LEU A 130 -4.39 -29.99 -44.14
CA LEU A 130 -4.54 -28.86 -43.24
C LEU A 130 -5.80 -29.01 -42.39
N LYS A 131 -5.68 -28.72 -41.10
CA LYS A 131 -6.83 -28.53 -40.21
C LYS A 131 -7.41 -27.11 -40.38
N ALA A 132 -8.61 -26.89 -39.83
CA ALA A 132 -9.30 -25.59 -39.91
C ALA A 132 -8.47 -24.39 -39.38
N ASN A 133 -7.55 -24.62 -38.45
CA ASN A 133 -6.66 -23.62 -37.86
C ASN A 133 -5.23 -23.65 -38.44
N GLU A 134 -4.98 -24.42 -39.50
CA GLU A 134 -3.66 -24.54 -40.12
C GLU A 134 -3.64 -23.83 -41.49
N PHE A 135 -2.46 -23.38 -41.90
CA PHE A 135 -2.22 -22.85 -43.24
C PHE A 135 -0.80 -23.14 -43.70
N VAL A 136 -0.60 -23.09 -45.01
CA VAL A 136 0.70 -23.29 -45.64
C VAL A 136 0.94 -22.22 -46.70
N ARG A 137 2.19 -21.76 -46.78
CA ARG A 137 2.68 -20.85 -47.81
C ARG A 137 3.57 -21.63 -48.77
N LEU A 138 3.17 -21.65 -50.03
CA LEU A 138 3.91 -22.26 -51.13
C LEU A 138 4.53 -21.15 -51.96
N ILE A 139 5.83 -21.25 -52.23
CA ILE A 139 6.54 -20.33 -53.12
C ILE A 139 6.84 -21.04 -54.43
N ASP A 140 6.41 -20.44 -55.54
CA ASP A 140 6.80 -20.88 -56.87
C ASP A 140 8.24 -20.43 -57.16
N LYS A 141 9.13 -21.38 -57.46
CA LYS A 141 10.54 -21.12 -57.74
C LYS A 141 10.80 -20.28 -58.98
N GLN A 142 9.92 -20.34 -59.97
CA GLN A 142 10.12 -19.64 -61.24
C GLN A 142 9.62 -18.21 -61.17
N SER A 143 8.44 -18.00 -60.57
CA SER A 143 7.81 -16.68 -60.50
C SER A 143 8.08 -15.93 -59.20
N GLY A 144 8.53 -16.61 -58.15
CA GLY A 144 8.64 -16.04 -56.80
C GLY A 144 7.29 -15.69 -56.16
N LYS A 145 6.16 -16.03 -56.80
CA LYS A 145 4.83 -15.79 -56.23
C LYS A 145 4.57 -16.76 -55.09
N VAL A 146 4.11 -16.21 -53.97
CA VAL A 146 3.73 -16.99 -52.80
C VAL A 146 2.22 -17.18 -52.78
N ARG A 147 1.77 -18.43 -52.80
CA ARG A 147 0.39 -18.86 -52.67
C ARG A 147 0.13 -19.31 -51.24
N VAL A 148 -0.89 -18.74 -50.60
CA VAL A 148 -1.31 -19.14 -49.25
C VAL A 148 -2.58 -19.99 -49.36
N VAL A 149 -2.54 -21.19 -48.80
CA VAL A 149 -3.72 -22.03 -48.65
C VAL A 149 -4.08 -22.11 -47.17
N LYS A 150 -5.31 -21.70 -46.85
CA LYS A 150 -5.82 -21.52 -45.48
C LYS A 150 -7.01 -22.43 -45.20
N GLY A 151 -7.10 -22.93 -43.97
CA GLY A 151 -8.24 -23.71 -43.49
C GLY A 151 -8.18 -25.18 -43.89
N GLU A 152 -9.27 -25.90 -43.58
CA GLU A 152 -9.37 -27.34 -43.82
C GLU A 152 -9.33 -27.64 -45.33
N ALA A 153 -8.18 -28.10 -45.79
CA ALA A 153 -7.92 -28.34 -47.19
C ALA A 153 -6.79 -29.35 -47.37
N SER A 154 -6.86 -30.04 -48.49
CA SER A 154 -5.85 -30.99 -48.93
C SER A 154 -5.00 -30.32 -49.99
N VAL A 155 -3.77 -29.98 -49.65
CA VAL A 155 -2.91 -29.16 -50.50
C VAL A 155 -1.88 -30.04 -51.19
N ILE A 156 -1.95 -30.06 -52.52
CA ILE A 156 -0.95 -30.65 -53.39
C ILE A 156 -0.16 -29.49 -53.99
N PRO A 157 1.16 -29.37 -53.74
CA PRO A 157 1.99 -28.35 -54.36
C PRO A 157 2.03 -28.54 -55.87
N THR A 158 2.01 -27.43 -56.61
CA THR A 158 2.22 -27.41 -58.06
C THR A 158 3.68 -27.77 -58.40
N VAL A 159 3.96 -28.09 -59.66
CA VAL A 159 5.24 -28.63 -60.15
C VAL A 159 6.48 -27.86 -59.66
N ASP A 160 6.39 -26.54 -59.60
CA ASP A 160 7.49 -25.64 -59.20
C ASP A 160 7.28 -24.97 -57.83
N GLU A 161 6.23 -25.37 -57.10
CA GLU A 161 5.92 -24.85 -55.76
C GLU A 161 6.69 -25.65 -54.68
N GLU A 162 7.43 -24.96 -53.83
CA GLU A 162 8.03 -25.51 -52.62
C GLU A 162 7.48 -24.81 -51.37
N LEU A 163 7.63 -25.45 -50.20
CA LEU A 163 7.25 -24.84 -48.92
C LEU A 163 8.16 -23.65 -48.62
N LEU A 164 7.55 -22.48 -48.41
CA LEU A 164 8.30 -21.28 -48.04
C LEU A 164 8.87 -21.41 -46.62
N ASP A 165 8.04 -21.91 -45.70
CA ASP A 165 8.37 -22.01 -44.28
C ASP A 165 9.09 -23.32 -43.98
N SER A 166 10.34 -23.22 -43.49
CA SER A 166 11.15 -24.39 -43.11
C SER A 166 10.51 -25.21 -41.97
N SER A 167 9.60 -24.60 -41.21
CA SER A 167 8.82 -25.22 -40.13
C SER A 167 7.63 -26.05 -40.62
N GLY A 168 7.34 -26.07 -41.92
CA GLY A 168 6.22 -26.82 -42.49
C GLY A 168 4.87 -26.12 -42.31
N LYS A 169 3.91 -26.78 -41.65
CA LYS A 169 2.55 -26.26 -41.45
C LYS A 169 2.56 -25.15 -40.39
N LEU A 170 1.94 -24.01 -40.70
CA LEU A 170 1.78 -22.90 -39.75
C LEU A 170 0.40 -22.94 -39.09
N LEU A 171 0.34 -22.53 -37.84
CA LEU A 171 -0.90 -22.37 -37.09
C LEU A 171 -1.40 -20.94 -37.23
N ALA A 172 -2.67 -20.80 -37.56
CA ALA A 172 -3.39 -19.53 -37.49
C ALA A 172 -3.48 -19.07 -36.03
N MET A 173 -3.35 -17.77 -35.81
CA MET A 173 -3.46 -17.23 -34.48
C MET A 173 -4.94 -17.13 -34.11
N ASN A 174 -5.34 -17.82 -33.04
CA ASN A 174 -6.68 -17.72 -32.49
C ASN A 174 -6.76 -16.50 -31.56
N LEU A 175 -7.55 -15.50 -31.94
CA LEU A 175 -7.85 -14.33 -31.13
C LEU A 175 -9.19 -14.51 -30.42
N SER A 176 -9.20 -14.19 -29.13
CA SER A 176 -10.43 -14.05 -28.32
C SER A 176 -11.05 -12.65 -28.51
N ALA A 177 -12.27 -12.43 -27.98
CA ALA A 177 -12.99 -11.15 -28.12
C ALA A 177 -12.20 -9.92 -27.67
N TRP A 178 -11.34 -10.07 -26.66
CA TRP A 178 -10.54 -8.99 -26.09
C TRP A 178 -9.06 -9.09 -26.46
N GLU A 179 -8.72 -9.82 -27.51
CA GLU A 179 -7.34 -9.94 -27.98
C GLU A 179 -7.18 -9.27 -29.36
N TYR A 180 -5.99 -8.77 -29.62
CA TYR A 180 -5.59 -8.24 -30.92
C TYR A 180 -4.15 -8.66 -31.27
N VAL A 181 -3.85 -8.66 -32.56
CA VAL A 181 -2.49 -8.90 -33.07
C VAL A 181 -2.17 -7.92 -34.19
N LYS A 182 -0.91 -7.50 -34.25
CA LYS A 182 -0.39 -6.69 -35.35
C LYS A 182 0.41 -7.56 -36.31
N VAL A 183 0.04 -7.49 -37.58
CA VAL A 183 0.67 -8.20 -38.68
C VAL A 183 1.34 -7.18 -39.59
N GLN A 184 2.60 -7.41 -39.94
CA GLN A 184 3.35 -6.58 -40.87
C GLN A 184 3.62 -7.35 -42.15
N ASP A 185 3.37 -6.71 -43.28
CA ASP A 185 3.84 -7.19 -44.58
C ASP A 185 5.30 -6.76 -44.78
N LEU A 186 6.20 -7.72 -44.99
CA LEU A 186 7.64 -7.49 -45.17
C LEU A 186 7.97 -6.73 -46.46
N ASN A 187 7.15 -6.90 -47.49
CA ASN A 187 7.41 -6.27 -48.80
C ASN A 187 6.98 -4.80 -48.82
N THR A 188 5.82 -4.51 -48.25
CA THR A 188 5.24 -3.15 -48.26
C THR A 188 5.53 -2.37 -46.99
N GLY A 189 5.96 -3.04 -45.92
CA GLY A 189 6.08 -2.46 -44.59
C GLY A 189 4.74 -2.10 -43.94
N LYS A 190 3.62 -2.42 -44.60
CA LYS A 190 2.28 -2.04 -44.13
C LYS A 190 1.89 -2.91 -42.95
N ILE A 191 1.51 -2.26 -41.85
CA ILE A 191 0.99 -2.93 -40.66
C ILE A 191 -0.53 -2.98 -40.77
N ARG A 192 -1.15 -4.08 -40.35
CA ARG A 192 -2.58 -4.17 -40.08
C ARG A 192 -2.80 -4.73 -38.68
N THR A 193 -3.85 -4.24 -38.01
CA THR A 193 -4.27 -4.76 -36.69
C THR A 193 -5.51 -5.62 -36.88
N GLU A 194 -5.45 -6.88 -36.48
CA GLU A 194 -6.61 -7.78 -36.43
C GLU A 194 -7.12 -7.87 -34.98
N ARG A 195 -8.44 -7.83 -34.79
CA ARG A 195 -9.09 -7.78 -33.46
C ARG A 195 -10.36 -8.62 -33.42
N GLY A 196 -10.72 -9.06 -32.22
CA GLY A 196 -11.95 -9.81 -31.94
C GLY A 196 -11.84 -11.31 -32.24
N GLU A 197 -12.92 -12.05 -31.96
CA GLU A 197 -12.98 -13.51 -32.10
C GLU A 197 -12.78 -13.95 -33.56
N LYS A 198 -11.55 -14.33 -33.91
CA LYS A 198 -11.18 -14.66 -35.28
C LYS A 198 -9.91 -15.49 -35.33
N LEU A 199 -9.86 -16.41 -36.30
CA LEU A 199 -8.62 -17.05 -36.73
C LEU A 199 -7.89 -16.14 -37.72
N VAL A 200 -6.75 -15.60 -37.31
CA VAL A 200 -5.89 -14.76 -38.15
C VAL A 200 -4.91 -15.63 -38.91
N PHE A 201 -4.97 -15.55 -40.24
CA PHE A 201 -4.06 -16.21 -41.16
C PHE A 201 -3.09 -15.18 -41.73
N LEU A 202 -1.80 -15.55 -41.81
CA LEU A 202 -0.80 -14.70 -42.45
C LEU A 202 -0.94 -14.75 -43.97
N GLY A 203 -0.76 -13.60 -44.60
CA GLY A 203 -0.65 -13.45 -46.04
C GLY A 203 0.71 -13.92 -46.60
N PRO A 204 0.91 -13.73 -47.92
CA PRO A 204 2.07 -14.25 -48.65
C PRO A 204 3.42 -13.80 -48.09
N SER A 205 3.53 -12.52 -47.73
CA SER A 205 4.75 -11.88 -47.21
C SER A 205 4.56 -11.28 -45.82
N GLU A 206 3.56 -11.77 -45.08
CA GLU A 206 3.22 -11.24 -43.77
C GLU A 206 3.90 -12.01 -42.63
N GLU A 207 4.23 -11.28 -41.57
CA GLU A 207 4.77 -11.81 -40.32
C GLU A 207 4.09 -11.14 -39.11
N TYR A 208 4.02 -11.86 -37.99
CA TYR A 208 3.55 -11.30 -36.73
C TYR A 208 4.65 -10.42 -36.13
N ILE A 209 4.36 -9.14 -35.86
CA ILE A 209 5.33 -8.23 -35.23
C ILE A 209 5.53 -8.63 -33.76
N GLU A 210 4.41 -8.95 -33.10
CA GLU A 210 4.34 -9.29 -31.69
C GLU A 210 3.33 -10.43 -31.52
N GLY A 211 3.39 -11.12 -30.37
CA GLY A 211 2.38 -12.09 -30.00
C GLY A 211 1.01 -11.44 -29.74
N LYS A 212 0.05 -12.27 -29.36
CA LYS A 212 -1.29 -11.82 -28.94
C LYS A 212 -1.19 -10.84 -27.76
N LYS A 213 -1.89 -9.71 -27.87
CA LYS A 213 -2.02 -8.71 -26.80
C LYS A 213 -3.49 -8.57 -26.43
N ALA A 214 -3.75 -8.31 -25.15
CA ALA A 214 -5.08 -7.98 -24.68
C ALA A 214 -5.41 -6.51 -25.03
N ALA A 215 -6.63 -6.29 -25.52
CA ALA A 215 -7.22 -4.97 -25.66
C ALA A 215 -7.40 -4.34 -24.27
N ILE A 216 -7.36 -3.02 -24.22
CA ILE A 216 -7.40 -2.27 -22.97
C ILE A 216 -8.79 -1.69 -22.81
N GLU A 217 -9.45 -2.00 -21.70
CA GLU A 217 -10.73 -1.38 -21.37
C GLU A 217 -10.47 0.06 -20.92
N ILE A 218 -10.97 1.02 -21.70
CA ILE A 218 -11.00 2.43 -21.30
C ILE A 218 -12.32 2.64 -20.58
N ASP A 219 -12.25 2.99 -19.31
CA ASP A 219 -13.36 3.26 -18.42
C ASP A 219 -13.25 4.69 -17.85
N ASP A 220 -13.96 4.99 -16.76
CA ASP A 220 -13.83 6.29 -16.08
C ASP A 220 -12.47 6.46 -15.39
N GLU A 221 -11.77 5.37 -15.08
CA GLU A 221 -10.54 5.37 -14.27
C GLU A 221 -9.27 5.15 -15.10
N THR A 222 -9.40 4.70 -16.35
CA THR A 222 -8.32 4.20 -17.18
C THR A 222 -8.35 4.89 -18.53
N ALA A 223 -7.25 5.52 -18.91
CA ALA A 223 -7.05 6.12 -20.23
C ALA A 223 -5.79 5.56 -20.89
N VAL A 224 -5.71 5.63 -22.21
CA VAL A 224 -4.55 5.11 -22.96
C VAL A 224 -3.81 6.26 -23.63
N LEU A 225 -2.50 6.33 -23.39
CA LEU A 225 -1.62 7.25 -24.09
C LEU A 225 -1.03 6.58 -25.33
N LEU A 226 -1.37 7.14 -26.49
CA LEU A 226 -0.94 6.66 -27.79
C LEU A 226 0.15 7.54 -28.37
N ARG A 227 0.99 6.94 -29.21
CA ARG A 227 1.92 7.63 -30.08
C ARG A 227 1.73 7.15 -31.51
N ASN A 228 1.52 8.09 -32.42
CA ASN A 228 1.51 7.77 -33.83
C ASN A 228 2.97 7.55 -34.33
N LYS A 229 3.28 6.41 -34.93
CA LYS A 229 4.62 6.06 -35.43
C LYS A 229 5.05 6.95 -36.61
N ARG A 230 4.10 7.40 -37.45
CA ARG A 230 4.38 8.21 -38.64
C ARG A 230 4.59 9.67 -38.31
N THR A 231 3.73 10.26 -37.47
CA THR A 231 3.79 11.69 -37.13
C THR A 231 4.56 11.97 -35.85
N GLY A 232 4.76 10.96 -35.00
CA GLY A 232 5.36 11.11 -33.67
C GLY A 232 4.46 11.78 -32.64
N GLN A 233 3.25 12.22 -33.02
CA GLN A 233 2.33 12.91 -32.13
C GLN A 233 1.75 11.96 -31.07
N GLN A 234 1.64 12.45 -29.83
CA GLN A 234 0.97 11.72 -28.76
C GLN A 234 -0.47 12.20 -28.60
N ARG A 235 -1.38 11.25 -28.34
CA ARG A 235 -2.79 11.51 -28.08
C ARG A 235 -3.24 10.67 -26.90
N LEU A 236 -4.01 11.28 -26.01
CA LEU A 236 -4.69 10.58 -24.93
C LEU A 236 -6.10 10.20 -25.40
N VAL A 237 -6.50 8.95 -25.17
CA VAL A 237 -7.86 8.47 -25.45
C VAL A 237 -8.55 8.19 -24.11
N THR A 238 -9.67 8.88 -23.88
CA THR A 238 -10.49 8.81 -22.66
C THR A 238 -11.92 8.32 -22.93
N GLU A 239 -12.27 8.07 -24.19
CA GLU A 239 -13.61 7.60 -24.57
C GLU A 239 -13.82 6.16 -24.11
N LYS A 240 -14.91 5.92 -23.34
CA LYS A 240 -15.25 4.59 -22.85
C LYS A 240 -15.46 3.58 -23.98
N LYS A 241 -14.52 2.65 -24.13
CA LYS A 241 -14.58 1.55 -25.10
C LYS A 241 -13.47 0.55 -24.84
N LEU A 242 -13.64 -0.65 -25.36
CA LEU A 242 -12.54 -1.58 -25.52
C LEU A 242 -11.59 -1.06 -26.59
N PHE A 243 -10.44 -0.55 -26.16
CA PHE A 243 -9.48 0.11 -27.02
C PHE A 243 -8.49 -0.87 -27.62
N VAL A 244 -8.37 -0.81 -28.94
CA VAL A 244 -7.37 -1.52 -29.74
C VAL A 244 -6.65 -0.49 -30.59
N PRO A 245 -5.30 -0.44 -30.56
CA PRO A 245 -4.54 0.54 -31.31
C PRO A 245 -4.61 0.27 -32.81
N ASP A 246 -4.72 1.33 -33.60
CA ASP A 246 -4.64 1.24 -35.06
C ASP A 246 -3.22 0.84 -35.52
N SER A 247 -3.08 0.61 -36.83
CA SER A 247 -1.84 0.07 -37.42
C SER A 247 -0.62 0.97 -37.19
N ASP A 248 -0.82 2.29 -37.26
CA ASP A 248 0.23 3.29 -37.07
C ASP A 248 0.35 3.78 -35.62
N GLU A 249 -0.52 3.31 -34.73
CA GLU A 249 -0.56 3.77 -33.34
C GLU A 249 0.17 2.80 -32.42
N ASP A 250 0.96 3.31 -31.50
CA ASP A 250 1.62 2.53 -30.48
C ASP A 250 1.17 2.96 -29.09
N ILE A 251 0.98 1.99 -28.20
CA ILE A 251 0.57 2.26 -26.83
C ILE A 251 1.84 2.53 -26.03
N ILE A 252 2.01 3.73 -25.50
CA ILE A 252 3.15 4.05 -24.62
C ILE A 252 2.85 3.56 -23.21
N GLU A 253 1.72 4.00 -22.68
CA GLU A 253 1.39 3.86 -21.27
C GLU A 253 -0.13 3.85 -21.09
N VAL A 254 -0.59 3.07 -20.11
CA VAL A 254 -1.95 3.12 -19.59
C VAL A 254 -1.93 4.06 -18.39
N ARG A 255 -2.71 5.13 -18.47
CA ARG A 255 -2.77 6.18 -17.45
C ARG A 255 -4.02 6.01 -16.61
N ASN A 256 -3.81 5.92 -15.31
CA ASN A 256 -4.90 5.91 -14.36
C ASN A 256 -5.36 7.34 -14.05
N LEU A 257 -6.64 7.49 -13.74
CA LEU A 257 -7.26 8.74 -13.34
C LEU A 257 -6.65 9.21 -12.01
N ILE A 258 -6.12 10.43 -12.02
CA ILE A 258 -5.60 11.04 -10.80
C ILE A 258 -6.77 11.67 -10.08
N LYS A 259 -7.09 11.12 -8.91
CA LYS A 259 -8.07 11.68 -7.97
C LYS A 259 -7.34 12.45 -6.87
N LEU A 260 -7.74 13.69 -6.65
CA LEU A 260 -7.30 14.54 -5.55
C LEU A 260 -8.39 14.58 -4.47
N ALA A 261 -7.99 14.53 -3.21
CA ALA A 261 -8.88 14.90 -2.11
C ALA A 261 -9.09 16.43 -2.08
N ASP A 262 -10.14 16.91 -1.39
CA ASP A 262 -10.51 18.34 -1.38
C ASP A 262 -9.38 19.28 -0.89
N TYR A 263 -8.44 18.74 -0.11
CA TYR A 263 -7.29 19.43 0.44
C TYR A 263 -5.96 19.12 -0.26
N GLU A 264 -5.98 18.27 -1.28
CA GLU A 264 -4.79 17.91 -2.04
C GLU A 264 -4.65 18.81 -3.27
N ALA A 265 -3.40 19.05 -3.65
CA ALA A 265 -3.06 19.66 -4.91
C ALA A 265 -1.89 18.93 -5.57
N CYS A 266 -1.83 19.01 -6.90
CA CYS A 266 -0.70 18.50 -7.65
C CYS A 266 -0.28 19.46 -8.75
N ILE A 267 0.97 19.30 -9.19
CA ILE A 267 1.59 20.17 -10.17
C ILE A 267 1.91 19.30 -11.39
N VAL A 268 1.39 19.72 -12.54
CA VAL A 268 1.60 19.05 -13.82
C VAL A 268 2.46 19.95 -14.68
N ARG A 269 3.58 19.40 -15.16
CA ARG A 269 4.50 20.11 -16.04
C ARG A 269 4.35 19.59 -17.47
N ASP A 270 4.07 20.53 -18.36
CA ASP A 270 3.96 20.25 -19.80
C ASP A 270 5.34 20.23 -20.48
N LYS A 271 5.37 19.76 -21.74
CA LYS A 271 6.54 19.80 -22.62
C LYS A 271 7.21 21.18 -22.71
N THR A 272 6.44 22.25 -22.65
CA THR A 272 6.94 23.63 -22.74
C THR A 272 7.63 24.10 -21.45
N GLY A 273 7.55 23.29 -20.38
CA GLY A 273 7.97 23.70 -19.04
C GLY A 273 6.96 24.60 -18.33
N ALA A 274 5.75 24.76 -18.88
CA ALA A 274 4.67 25.45 -18.19
C ALA A 274 4.10 24.55 -17.08
N ASP A 275 3.96 25.12 -15.89
CA ASP A 275 3.43 24.43 -14.71
C ASP A 275 1.93 24.77 -14.55
N SER A 276 1.10 23.73 -14.62
CA SER A 276 -0.33 23.79 -14.34
C SER A 276 -0.61 23.24 -12.95
N PHE A 277 -1.41 23.96 -12.17
CA PHE A 277 -1.76 23.61 -10.80
C PHE A 277 -3.19 23.07 -10.77
N TYR A 278 -3.37 21.88 -10.21
CA TYR A 278 -4.69 21.27 -10.04
C TYR A 278 -5.00 21.21 -8.55
N PHE A 279 -6.17 21.74 -8.18
CA PHE A 279 -6.62 21.78 -6.79
C PHE A 279 -7.82 20.86 -6.61
N GLY A 280 -7.77 19.96 -5.62
CA GLY A 280 -8.88 19.06 -5.34
C GLY A 280 -10.14 19.75 -4.80
N ARG A 281 -10.02 20.99 -4.30
CA ARG A 281 -11.15 21.84 -3.90
C ARG A 281 -12.05 22.21 -5.08
N ASN A 282 -11.50 22.26 -6.29
CA ASN A 282 -12.24 22.57 -7.51
C ASN A 282 -12.77 21.27 -8.13
N GLU A 283 -14.08 21.12 -8.26
CA GLU A 283 -14.70 19.88 -8.78
C GLU A 283 -14.18 19.50 -10.17
N ASN A 284 -13.95 20.47 -11.04
CA ASN A 284 -13.46 20.25 -12.41
C ASN A 284 -11.99 19.77 -12.47
N GLU A 285 -11.20 20.05 -11.42
CA GLU A 285 -9.76 19.73 -11.35
C GLU A 285 -9.48 18.57 -10.38
N ARG A 286 -10.50 18.12 -9.65
CA ARG A 286 -10.40 17.07 -8.64
C ARG A 286 -10.02 15.72 -9.23
N SER A 287 -10.52 15.43 -10.42
CA SER A 287 -10.23 14.20 -11.14
C SER A 287 -9.87 14.51 -12.58
N PHE A 288 -8.66 14.14 -12.99
CA PHE A 288 -8.21 14.38 -14.35
C PHE A 288 -7.22 13.31 -14.80
N PHE A 289 -7.10 13.17 -16.12
CA PHE A 289 -6.03 12.38 -16.73
C PHE A 289 -4.89 13.30 -17.13
N LEU A 290 -3.64 12.83 -16.97
CA LEU A 290 -2.48 13.60 -17.41
C LEU A 290 -2.56 13.86 -18.93
N PRO A 291 -2.45 15.12 -19.39
CA PRO A 291 -2.36 15.44 -20.80
C PRO A 291 -1.17 14.78 -21.51
N PRO A 292 -1.19 14.61 -22.85
CA PRO A 292 -0.04 14.13 -23.61
C PRO A 292 1.20 14.97 -23.36
N HIS A 293 2.38 14.35 -23.35
CA HIS A 293 3.67 15.01 -23.06
C HIS A 293 3.77 15.73 -21.70
N SER A 294 2.80 15.55 -20.79
CA SER A 294 2.85 16.07 -19.43
C SER A 294 3.26 14.98 -18.43
N HIS A 295 3.84 15.41 -17.31
CA HIS A 295 4.18 14.57 -16.17
C HIS A 295 3.91 15.30 -14.86
N LEU A 296 3.71 14.53 -13.79
CA LEU A 296 3.62 15.10 -12.44
C LEU A 296 5.01 15.56 -11.98
N VAL A 297 5.07 16.77 -11.45
CA VAL A 297 6.28 17.29 -10.82
C VAL A 297 6.52 16.54 -9.51
N LYS A 298 7.70 15.95 -9.41
CA LYS A 298 8.18 15.28 -8.20
C LYS A 298 8.98 16.29 -7.38
N LEU A 299 8.52 16.57 -6.17
CA LEU A 299 9.21 17.44 -5.22
C LEU A 299 10.01 16.59 -4.25
N LEU A 300 11.23 17.04 -3.93
CA LEU A 300 12.15 16.35 -3.03
C LEU A 300 12.36 17.19 -1.79
N TRP A 301 11.64 16.87 -0.72
CA TRP A 301 11.69 17.61 0.53
C TRP A 301 12.64 16.97 1.52
N SER A 302 13.18 17.78 2.43
CA SER A 302 14.00 17.29 3.52
C SER A 302 13.15 16.56 4.57
N ARG A 303 13.64 15.43 5.08
CA ARG A 303 12.99 14.59 6.10
C ARG A 303 13.74 14.59 7.44
N GLY A 304 13.02 14.25 8.51
CA GLY A 304 13.58 14.04 9.86
C GLY A 304 13.58 15.31 10.71
N ARG A 305 13.93 15.17 12.00
CA ARG A 305 13.93 16.30 12.94
C ARG A 305 14.97 17.36 12.58
N ARG A 306 16.16 16.94 12.17
CA ARG A 306 17.26 17.85 11.78
C ARG A 306 17.24 18.27 10.31
N ARG A 307 16.45 17.60 9.46
CA ARG A 307 16.33 17.85 8.01
C ARG A 307 17.67 17.73 7.26
N GLU A 308 18.40 16.65 7.53
CA GLU A 308 19.76 16.43 6.97
C GLU A 308 19.74 15.86 5.54
N TYR A 309 18.70 15.11 5.18
CA TYR A 309 18.59 14.41 3.89
C TYR A 309 17.32 14.83 3.14
N ARG A 310 17.46 15.01 1.81
CA ARG A 310 16.39 15.31 0.85
C ARG A 310 15.92 14.03 0.15
N ASP A 311 15.18 13.20 0.87
CA ASP A 311 14.73 11.88 0.42
C ASP A 311 13.21 11.76 0.31
N LEU A 312 12.44 12.76 0.79
CA LEU A 312 10.98 12.71 0.78
C LEU A 312 10.46 13.12 -0.60
N GLU A 313 10.16 12.13 -1.44
CA GLU A 313 9.52 12.34 -2.75
C GLU A 313 8.01 12.54 -2.59
N ILE A 314 7.53 13.71 -3.02
CA ILE A 314 6.13 14.10 -2.94
C ILE A 314 5.61 14.46 -4.33
N THR A 315 4.47 13.88 -4.70
CA THR A 315 3.77 14.16 -5.97
C THR A 315 2.41 14.84 -5.75
N LYS A 316 1.73 14.52 -4.64
CA LYS A 316 0.51 15.18 -4.17
C LYS A 316 0.82 15.92 -2.88
N LEU A 317 0.48 17.20 -2.84
CA LEU A 317 0.70 18.10 -1.72
C LEU A 317 -0.57 18.22 -0.91
N ASP A 318 -0.47 18.02 0.40
CA ASP A 318 -1.54 18.35 1.34
C ASP A 318 -1.44 19.85 1.70
N LEU A 319 -2.53 20.59 1.50
CA LEU A 319 -2.60 22.02 1.78
C LEU A 319 -3.10 22.33 3.20
N ARG A 320 -3.46 21.31 3.98
CA ARG A 320 -3.91 21.53 5.36
C ARG A 320 -2.76 22.00 6.27
N PRO A 321 -3.08 22.67 7.38
CA PRO A 321 -2.16 22.85 8.46
C PRO A 321 -1.60 21.51 8.95
N MET A 322 -0.28 21.40 8.99
CA MET A 322 0.45 20.22 9.40
C MET A 322 1.50 20.56 10.45
N PHE A 323 1.81 19.58 11.29
CA PHE A 323 2.91 19.67 12.23
C PHE A 323 4.21 19.19 11.61
N MET A 324 5.29 19.92 11.88
CA MET A 324 6.64 19.57 11.50
C MET A 324 7.54 19.71 12.71
N SER A 325 8.07 18.59 13.21
CA SER A 325 9.07 18.62 14.27
C SER A 325 10.42 19.11 13.76
N PHE A 326 11.16 19.77 14.64
CA PHE A 326 12.52 20.25 14.41
C PHE A 326 13.42 19.99 15.61
N GLU A 327 14.71 19.93 15.32
CA GLU A 327 15.77 19.89 16.33
C GLU A 327 16.91 20.80 15.90
N PHE A 328 17.28 21.75 16.76
CA PHE A 328 18.31 22.76 16.48
C PHE A 328 19.37 22.80 17.56
N ASN A 329 20.62 22.92 17.12
CA ASN A 329 21.71 23.24 18.03
C ASN A 329 21.87 24.76 18.05
N CYS A 330 21.85 25.35 19.23
CA CYS A 330 22.10 26.77 19.45
C CYS A 330 23.06 26.97 20.61
N ARG A 331 23.68 28.15 20.66
CA ARG A 331 24.58 28.52 21.73
C ARG A 331 24.07 29.78 22.39
N THR A 332 24.03 29.77 23.72
CA THR A 332 23.68 30.96 24.52
C THR A 332 24.86 31.92 24.64
N ASN A 333 24.62 33.14 25.12
CA ASN A 333 25.67 34.12 25.38
C ASN A 333 26.71 33.60 26.40
N ASP A 334 26.30 32.75 27.35
CA ASP A 334 27.18 32.09 28.33
C ASP A 334 27.98 30.93 27.75
N ASN A 335 28.02 30.80 26.42
CA ASN A 335 28.78 29.80 25.71
C ASN A 335 28.27 28.35 25.91
N VAL A 336 27.08 28.17 26.51
CA VAL A 336 26.42 26.86 26.72
C VAL A 336 25.73 26.42 25.43
N GLU A 337 26.07 25.21 24.98
CA GLU A 337 25.44 24.57 23.82
C GLU A 337 24.15 23.87 24.22
N LEU A 338 23.06 24.23 23.55
CA LEU A 338 21.72 23.71 23.76
C LEU A 338 21.21 23.05 22.48
N ILE A 339 20.49 21.95 22.66
CA ILE A 339 19.71 21.26 21.65
C ILE A 339 18.25 21.57 21.94
N LEU A 340 17.63 22.38 21.09
CA LEU A 340 16.22 22.74 21.14
C LEU A 340 15.41 21.75 20.32
N GLU A 341 14.34 21.24 20.90
CA GLU A 341 13.35 20.43 20.21
C GLU A 341 12.01 21.16 20.21
N GLY A 342 11.33 21.12 19.06
CA GLY A 342 10.03 21.75 18.94
C GLY A 342 9.25 21.30 17.73
N SER A 343 8.13 21.96 17.50
CA SER A 343 7.30 21.74 16.32
C SER A 343 6.81 23.05 15.72
N PHE A 344 6.77 23.08 14.40
CA PHE A 344 6.09 24.09 13.60
C PHE A 344 4.68 23.60 13.30
N PHE A 345 3.69 24.46 13.50
CA PHE A 345 2.37 24.30 12.92
C PHE A 345 2.28 25.21 11.69
N TRP A 346 2.22 24.62 10.50
CA TRP A 346 2.41 25.36 9.24
C TRP A 346 1.53 24.82 8.12
N GLU A 347 1.25 25.64 7.12
CA GLU A 347 0.47 25.27 5.92
C GLU A 347 1.08 25.87 4.65
N VAL A 348 0.81 25.23 3.51
CA VAL A 348 1.14 25.77 2.18
C VAL A 348 -0.09 26.48 1.65
N VAL A 349 -0.02 27.80 1.50
CA VAL A 349 -1.13 28.65 1.03
C VAL A 349 -1.04 28.88 -0.48
N ASP A 350 0.15 29.15 -1.00
CA ASP A 350 0.36 29.44 -2.42
C ASP A 350 1.43 28.54 -3.06
N LEU A 351 0.96 27.56 -3.82
CA LEU A 351 1.81 26.61 -4.56
C LEU A 351 2.65 27.27 -5.65
N LYS A 352 2.14 28.35 -6.26
CA LYS A 352 2.84 29.00 -7.37
C LYS A 352 4.09 29.71 -6.88
N SER A 353 3.95 30.44 -5.77
CA SER A 353 5.10 31.06 -5.10
C SER A 353 6.05 29.99 -4.55
N MET A 354 5.53 28.90 -3.99
CA MET A 354 6.36 27.80 -3.49
C MET A 354 7.30 27.24 -4.56
N ILE A 355 6.77 26.81 -5.72
CA ILE A 355 7.62 26.18 -6.76
C ILE A 355 8.61 27.16 -7.41
N GLN A 356 8.29 28.45 -7.42
CA GLN A 356 9.16 29.48 -7.99
C GLN A 356 10.38 29.76 -7.10
N PHE A 357 10.21 29.74 -5.78
CA PHE A 357 11.23 30.17 -4.83
C PHE A 357 11.90 29.04 -4.07
N THR A 358 11.28 27.86 -3.98
CA THR A 358 11.85 26.72 -3.25
C THR A 358 11.62 25.38 -3.94
N CYS A 359 12.63 24.51 -3.84
CA CYS A 359 12.54 23.10 -4.20
C CYS A 359 12.31 22.22 -2.96
N ASP A 360 12.61 22.74 -1.76
CA ASP A 360 12.60 22.04 -0.48
C ASP A 360 11.96 22.93 0.60
N THR A 361 10.63 22.91 0.64
CA THR A 361 9.83 23.79 1.50
C THR A 361 10.14 23.56 2.98
N THR A 362 10.18 22.30 3.42
CA THR A 362 10.42 21.95 4.83
C THR A 362 11.84 22.29 5.26
N GLY A 363 12.83 22.03 4.40
CA GLY A 363 14.22 22.40 4.65
C GLY A 363 14.40 23.90 4.78
N ASP A 364 13.85 24.68 3.85
CA ASP A 364 13.96 26.15 3.87
C ASP A 364 13.31 26.77 5.11
N VAL A 365 12.10 26.32 5.47
CA VAL A 365 11.39 26.79 6.67
C VAL A 365 12.22 26.52 7.93
N CYS A 366 12.74 25.30 8.03
CA CYS A 366 13.53 24.84 9.15
C CYS A 366 14.88 25.58 9.24
N ASN A 367 15.54 25.81 8.10
CA ASN A 367 16.81 26.53 8.02
C ASN A 367 16.67 28.00 8.44
N HIS A 368 15.64 28.69 7.94
CA HIS A 368 15.39 30.09 8.30
C HIS A 368 15.09 30.24 9.79
N ALA A 369 14.20 29.39 10.32
CA ALA A 369 13.88 29.39 11.74
C ALA A 369 15.12 29.07 12.60
N ARG A 370 15.96 28.12 12.18
CA ARG A 370 17.23 27.79 12.85
C ARG A 370 18.13 29.03 12.97
N SER A 371 18.34 29.75 11.87
CA SER A 371 19.16 30.96 11.87
C SER A 371 18.64 32.03 12.83
N ARG A 372 17.31 32.19 12.91
CA ARG A 372 16.68 33.15 13.85
C ARG A 372 16.78 32.70 15.30
N PHE A 373 16.56 31.42 15.59
CA PHE A 373 16.80 30.89 16.93
C PHE A 373 18.24 31.09 17.37
N ILE A 374 19.22 30.79 16.50
CA ILE A 374 20.63 30.99 16.81
C ILE A 374 20.91 32.48 17.08
N GLU A 375 20.37 33.39 16.27
CA GLU A 375 20.53 34.83 16.46
C GLU A 375 19.98 35.30 17.82
N LEU A 376 18.75 34.93 18.17
CA LEU A 376 18.11 35.39 19.41
C LEU A 376 18.71 34.72 20.66
N VAL A 377 18.93 33.41 20.63
CA VAL A 377 19.48 32.66 21.77
C VAL A 377 20.93 33.08 22.05
N SER A 378 21.71 33.44 21.03
CA SER A 378 23.08 33.92 21.22
C SER A 378 23.19 35.24 22.01
N ARG A 379 22.11 36.02 22.10
CA ARG A 379 22.07 37.29 22.83
C ARG A 379 21.62 37.15 24.28
N VAL A 380 21.13 35.98 24.66
CA VAL A 380 20.44 35.73 25.94
C VAL A 380 21.29 34.74 26.77
N THR A 381 21.30 34.93 28.09
CA THR A 381 21.95 33.99 29.03
C THR A 381 21.12 32.72 29.20
N LEU A 382 21.70 31.64 29.73
CA LEU A 382 20.96 30.39 29.95
C LEU A 382 19.76 30.59 30.91
N GLN A 383 19.96 31.37 31.98
CA GLN A 383 18.91 31.64 32.96
C GLN A 383 17.77 32.46 32.36
N GLU A 384 18.08 33.50 31.59
CA GLU A 384 17.06 34.29 30.90
C GLU A 384 16.31 33.45 29.86
N PHE A 385 17.00 32.54 29.16
CA PHE A 385 16.37 31.62 28.23
C PHE A 385 15.36 30.71 28.93
N MET A 386 15.70 30.12 30.09
CA MET A 386 14.78 29.26 30.86
C MET A 386 13.48 29.97 31.27
N HIS A 387 13.55 31.28 31.55
CA HIS A 387 12.36 32.06 31.91
C HIS A 387 11.59 32.58 30.70
N LYS A 388 12.24 32.79 29.54
CA LYS A 388 11.66 33.50 28.38
C LYS A 388 11.57 32.65 27.10
N PHE A 389 11.81 31.34 27.14
CA PHE A 389 11.86 30.54 25.91
C PHE A 389 10.58 30.59 25.06
N ASN A 390 9.40 30.66 25.69
CA ASN A 390 8.12 30.83 24.97
C ASN A 390 8.06 32.18 24.23
N VAL A 391 8.49 33.26 24.87
CA VAL A 391 8.53 34.61 24.28
C VAL A 391 9.52 34.64 23.11
N ILE A 392 10.67 33.99 23.27
CA ILE A 392 11.68 33.86 22.20
C ILE A 392 11.09 33.10 21.01
N ALA A 393 10.35 32.02 21.24
CA ALA A 393 9.71 31.25 20.18
C ALA A 393 8.66 32.08 19.41
N GLU A 394 7.84 32.88 20.11
CA GLU A 394 6.90 33.81 19.49
C GLU A 394 7.60 34.93 18.72
N GLU A 395 8.72 35.44 19.22
CA GLU A 395 9.51 36.49 18.57
C GLU A 395 10.13 36.01 17.25
N VAL A 396 10.59 34.75 17.19
CA VAL A 396 11.12 34.15 15.95
C VAL A 396 10.12 34.22 14.80
N HIS A 397 8.82 34.03 15.09
CA HIS A 397 7.77 34.10 14.08
C HIS A 397 7.25 35.54 13.85
N SER A 398 6.98 36.28 14.93
CA SER A 398 6.29 37.56 14.87
C SER A 398 7.17 38.70 14.34
N ASN A 399 8.48 38.65 14.60
CA ASN A 399 9.42 39.70 14.21
C ASN A 399 10.06 39.42 12.84
N ASP A 400 9.49 38.52 12.04
CA ASP A 400 10.02 38.20 10.71
C ASP A 400 9.75 39.33 9.71
N LYS A 401 10.60 40.36 9.77
CA LYS A 401 10.60 41.51 8.85
C LYS A 401 10.93 41.12 7.39
N SER A 402 11.39 39.89 7.16
CA SER A 402 11.97 39.47 5.89
C SER A 402 10.96 38.95 4.85
N ASN A 403 9.67 38.82 5.22
CA ASN A 403 8.61 38.25 4.39
C ASN A 403 8.99 36.88 3.77
N PHE A 404 9.92 36.16 4.41
CA PHE A 404 10.57 34.98 3.85
C PHE A 404 9.58 33.84 3.60
N TYR A 405 8.67 33.62 4.56
CA TYR A 405 7.65 32.55 4.49
C TYR A 405 6.60 32.85 3.42
N SER A 406 6.04 34.06 3.40
CA SER A 406 5.00 34.42 2.42
C SER A 406 5.54 34.45 0.99
N GLN A 407 6.80 34.86 0.77
CA GLN A 407 7.44 34.78 -0.55
C GLN A 407 7.52 33.34 -1.08
N ARG A 408 7.65 32.35 -0.20
CA ARG A 408 7.63 30.92 -0.55
C ARG A 408 6.23 30.32 -0.52
N GLY A 409 5.18 31.13 -0.33
CA GLY A 409 3.80 30.67 -0.25
C GLY A 409 3.48 29.83 0.98
N VAL A 410 4.29 29.92 2.03
CA VAL A 410 4.14 29.18 3.29
C VAL A 410 3.63 30.11 4.38
N LYS A 411 2.71 29.61 5.20
CA LYS A 411 2.26 30.28 6.41
C LYS A 411 2.56 29.42 7.62
N ILE A 412 3.23 30.01 8.61
CA ILE A 412 3.41 29.41 9.92
C ILE A 412 2.31 29.97 10.81
N HIS A 413 1.58 29.09 11.50
CA HIS A 413 0.53 29.45 12.45
C HIS A 413 1.08 29.58 13.86
N SER A 414 1.89 28.62 14.29
CA SER A 414 2.57 28.65 15.59
C SER A 414 3.91 27.93 15.55
N LEU A 415 4.77 28.29 16.49
CA LEU A 415 6.08 27.72 16.70
C LEU A 415 6.23 27.40 18.18
N GLU A 416 6.31 26.12 18.50
CA GLU A 416 6.33 25.65 19.87
C GLU A 416 7.64 24.92 20.16
N VAL A 417 8.33 25.34 21.22
CA VAL A 417 9.50 24.64 21.75
C VAL A 417 8.99 23.62 22.78
N THR A 418 9.06 22.34 22.43
CA THR A 418 8.59 21.25 23.30
C THR A 418 9.59 20.94 24.41
N GLY A 419 10.87 21.19 24.17
CA GLY A 419 11.91 20.95 25.16
C GLY A 419 13.28 21.44 24.73
N TYR A 420 14.20 21.48 25.68
CA TYR A 420 15.59 21.80 25.44
C TYR A 420 16.47 20.84 26.26
N ARG A 421 17.67 20.55 25.73
CA ARG A 421 18.68 19.75 26.40
C ARG A 421 20.04 20.41 26.25
N CYS A 422 20.89 20.36 27.27
CA CYS A 422 22.29 20.73 27.08
C CYS A 422 22.98 19.68 26.20
N ALA A 423 23.79 20.11 25.25
CA ALA A 423 24.56 19.19 24.41
C ALA A 423 25.61 18.44 25.24
N GLU A 424 26.19 19.12 26.23
CA GLU A 424 27.16 18.55 27.16
C GLU A 424 26.48 17.85 28.35
N ARG A 425 26.87 16.60 28.60
CA ARG A 425 26.30 15.77 29.68
C ARG A 425 26.62 16.31 31.09
N SER A 426 27.78 16.93 31.27
CA SER A 426 28.20 17.49 32.56
C SER A 426 27.28 18.66 32.96
N THR A 427 27.04 19.60 32.03
CA THR A 427 26.17 20.75 32.22
C THR A 427 24.71 20.35 32.35
N ALA A 428 24.25 19.31 31.65
CA ALA A 428 22.91 18.77 31.80
C ALA A 428 22.66 18.29 33.24
N ALA A 429 23.61 17.54 33.83
CA ALA A 429 23.49 17.07 35.21
C ALA A 429 23.46 18.22 36.22
N ILE A 430 24.27 19.27 36.00
CA ILE A 430 24.24 20.48 36.85
C ILE A 430 22.88 21.18 36.74
N LEU A 431 22.33 21.30 35.52
CA LEU A 431 21.03 21.93 35.30
C LEU A 431 19.89 21.13 35.97
N GLU A 432 19.91 19.80 35.88
CA GLU A 432 18.98 18.93 36.60
C GLU A 432 19.08 19.14 38.12
N GLN A 433 20.29 19.23 38.66
CA GLN A 433 20.50 19.52 40.08
C GLN A 433 19.96 20.90 40.47
N ILE A 434 20.19 21.93 39.66
CA ILE A 434 19.65 23.28 39.88
C ILE A 434 18.12 23.27 39.87
N ILE A 435 17.50 22.54 38.93
CA ILE A 435 16.03 22.40 38.86
C ILE A 435 15.52 21.69 40.11
N GLN A 436 16.17 20.62 40.55
CA GLN A 436 15.78 19.88 41.74
C GLN A 436 15.94 20.71 43.02
N GLU A 437 17.04 21.44 43.17
CA GLU A 437 17.25 22.36 44.30
C GLU A 437 16.24 23.50 44.31
N THR A 438 15.94 24.09 43.14
CA THR A 438 14.94 25.16 43.03
C THR A 438 13.55 24.66 43.38
N THR A 439 13.19 23.45 42.93
CA THR A 439 11.91 22.80 43.29
C THR A 439 11.84 22.53 44.79
N ASN A 440 12.91 21.99 45.37
CA ASN A 440 12.99 21.75 46.81
C ASN A 440 12.90 23.04 47.62
N ARG A 441 13.55 24.11 47.16
CA ARG A 441 13.48 25.44 47.78
C ARG A 441 12.08 26.02 47.69
N MET A 442 11.41 25.90 46.55
CA MET A 442 10.03 26.36 46.34
C MET A 442 9.06 25.61 47.25
N ASN A 443 9.18 24.29 47.34
CA ASN A 443 8.35 23.49 48.25
C ASN A 443 8.56 23.89 49.71
N LYS A 444 9.82 24.15 50.13
CA LYS A 444 10.12 24.66 51.48
C LYS A 444 9.50 26.03 51.73
N LEU A 445 9.57 26.93 50.74
CA LEU A 445 9.00 28.27 50.86
C LEU A 445 7.47 28.21 50.92
N GLN A 446 6.83 27.39 50.10
CA GLN A 446 5.38 27.18 50.11
C GLN A 446 4.91 26.53 51.42
N GLN A 447 5.70 25.59 51.97
CA GLN A 447 5.44 25.02 53.29
C GLN A 447 5.51 26.11 54.37
N GLN A 448 6.55 26.96 54.33
CA GLN A 448 6.69 28.06 55.27
C GLN A 448 5.55 29.09 55.13
N GLU A 449 5.11 29.41 53.92
CA GLU A 449 3.94 30.27 53.69
C GLU A 449 2.66 29.65 54.25
N SER A 450 2.48 28.34 54.08
CA SER A 450 1.33 27.61 54.64
C SER A 450 1.36 27.61 56.17
N GLU A 451 2.52 27.38 56.78
CA GLU A 451 2.71 27.44 58.24
C GLU A 451 2.43 28.85 58.78
N ASN A 452 2.92 29.89 58.09
CA ASN A 452 2.64 31.28 58.44
C ASN A 452 1.15 31.62 58.31
N GLU A 453 0.46 31.11 57.27
CA GLU A 453 -0.98 31.33 57.10
C GLU A 453 -1.77 30.67 58.23
N VAL A 454 -1.42 29.43 58.61
CA VAL A 454 -2.05 28.73 59.75
C VAL A 454 -1.84 29.53 61.05
N GLN A 455 -0.61 29.97 61.33
CA GLN A 455 -0.34 30.78 62.53
C GLN A 455 -1.11 32.10 62.52
N LEU A 456 -1.23 32.76 61.38
CA LEU A 456 -1.98 34.00 61.26
C LEU A 456 -3.49 33.76 61.52
N ARG A 457 -4.04 32.68 60.98
CA ARG A 457 -5.43 32.25 61.24
C ARG A 457 -5.66 31.90 62.70
N GLU A 458 -4.71 31.24 63.36
CA GLU A 458 -4.78 30.93 64.80
C GLU A 458 -4.84 32.21 65.64
N ILE A 459 -3.92 33.16 65.39
CA ILE A 459 -3.91 34.45 66.09
C ILE A 459 -5.21 35.23 65.84
N GLU A 460 -5.73 35.19 64.61
CA GLU A 460 -7.02 35.83 64.28
C GLU A 460 -8.17 35.19 65.06
N GLY A 461 -8.20 33.85 65.14
CA GLY A 461 -9.14 33.10 65.96
C GLY A 461 -9.06 33.46 67.45
N ASP A 462 -7.85 33.53 68.01
CA ASP A 462 -7.62 33.93 69.40
C ASP A 462 -8.11 35.35 69.69
N ILE A 463 -7.88 36.29 68.75
CA ILE A 463 -8.35 37.67 68.87
C ILE A 463 -9.89 37.73 68.86
N GLU A 464 -10.54 36.95 68.01
CA GLU A 464 -12.00 36.86 67.96
C GLU A 464 -12.57 36.22 69.23
N GLU A 465 -11.94 35.16 69.74
CA GLU A 465 -12.34 34.52 70.99
C GLU A 465 -12.23 35.48 72.18
N GLU A 466 -11.11 36.21 72.31
CA GLU A 466 -10.91 37.18 73.39
C GLU A 466 -11.87 38.38 73.27
N LYS A 467 -12.23 38.81 72.06
CA LYS A 467 -13.31 39.82 71.87
C LYS A 467 -14.65 39.31 72.35
N ALA A 468 -15.05 38.10 71.92
CA ALA A 468 -16.31 37.48 72.33
C ALA A 468 -16.37 37.27 73.85
N ARG A 469 -15.25 36.85 74.45
CA ARG A 469 -15.08 36.73 75.91
C ARG A 469 -15.22 38.06 76.62
N GLY A 470 -14.59 39.11 76.09
CA GLY A 470 -14.74 40.47 76.60
C GLY A 470 -16.19 40.95 76.61
N ASP A 471 -16.93 40.69 75.54
CA ASP A 471 -18.35 41.05 75.44
C ASP A 471 -19.24 40.22 76.38
N LEU A 472 -18.97 38.92 76.54
CA LEU A 472 -19.63 38.07 77.53
C LEU A 472 -19.45 38.65 78.95
N ILE A 473 -18.22 39.06 79.31
CA ILE A 473 -17.91 39.62 80.62
C ILE A 473 -18.68 40.93 80.84
N LYS A 474 -18.78 41.81 79.82
CA LYS A 474 -19.60 43.02 79.91
C LYS A 474 -21.06 42.67 80.22
N ILE A 475 -21.66 41.76 79.47
CA ILE A 475 -23.05 41.31 79.69
C ILE A 475 -23.22 40.72 81.10
N GLN A 476 -22.26 39.90 81.56
CA GLN A 476 -22.30 39.35 82.92
C GLN A 476 -22.22 40.44 83.98
N THR A 477 -21.35 41.46 83.80
CA THR A 477 -21.24 42.57 84.75
C THR A 477 -22.51 43.43 84.75
N GLU A 478 -23.11 43.68 83.58
CA GLU A 478 -24.37 44.40 83.46
C GLU A 478 -25.51 43.65 84.13
N ASN A 479 -25.62 42.35 83.90
CA ASN A 479 -26.64 41.51 84.52
C ASN A 479 -26.43 41.40 86.04
N SER A 480 -25.18 41.25 86.49
CA SER A 480 -24.82 41.26 87.91
C SER A 480 -25.20 42.58 88.58
N ASN A 481 -24.87 43.71 87.95
CA ASN A 481 -25.22 45.05 88.42
C ASN A 481 -26.74 45.28 88.42
N ALA A 482 -27.45 44.83 87.37
CA ALA A 482 -28.89 44.92 87.29
C ALA A 482 -29.56 44.10 88.40
N LYS A 483 -29.10 42.88 88.64
CA LYS A 483 -29.56 42.04 89.75
C LYS A 483 -29.31 42.69 91.10
N ALA A 484 -28.11 43.20 91.36
CA ALA A 484 -27.79 43.92 92.59
C ALA A 484 -28.65 45.18 92.79
N ARG A 485 -28.93 45.93 91.70
CA ARG A 485 -29.84 47.09 91.74
C ARG A 485 -31.29 46.68 92.02
N MET A 486 -31.79 45.64 91.37
CA MET A 486 -33.15 45.13 91.62
C MET A 486 -33.31 44.66 93.06
N GLU A 487 -32.34 43.91 93.59
CA GLU A 487 -32.33 43.49 94.99
C GLU A 487 -32.33 44.71 95.93
N GLY A 488 -31.51 45.72 95.66
CA GLY A 488 -31.48 46.97 96.42
C GLY A 488 -32.80 47.76 96.36
N LEU A 489 -33.43 47.85 95.19
CA LEU A 489 -34.72 48.52 95.01
C LEU A 489 -35.86 47.77 95.70
N ALA A 490 -35.91 46.44 95.55
CA ALA A 490 -36.90 45.59 96.21
C ALA A 490 -36.80 45.73 97.74
N GLU A 491 -35.58 45.81 98.27
CA GLU A 491 -35.34 46.01 99.69
C GLU A 491 -35.75 47.43 100.16
N ALA A 492 -35.45 48.46 99.37
CA ALA A 492 -35.91 49.82 99.65
C ALA A 492 -37.45 49.93 99.63
N GLU A 493 -38.12 49.24 98.70
CA GLU A 493 -39.58 49.19 98.62
C GLU A 493 -40.21 48.40 99.79
N ARG A 494 -39.57 47.33 100.27
CA ARG A 494 -39.95 46.66 101.53
C ARG A 494 -39.89 47.61 102.72
N VAL A 495 -38.81 48.39 102.85
CA VAL A 495 -38.68 49.39 103.91
C VAL A 495 -39.76 50.46 103.79
N LYS A 496 -39.99 50.98 102.57
CA LYS A 496 -41.00 52.03 102.31
C LYS A 496 -42.43 51.55 102.62
N SER A 497 -42.78 50.34 102.16
CA SER A 497 -44.10 49.74 102.43
C SER A 497 -44.31 49.50 103.93
N PHE A 498 -43.29 49.03 104.65
CA PHE A 498 -43.34 48.89 106.11
C PHE A 498 -43.55 50.22 106.84
N LEU A 499 -42.85 51.28 106.44
CA LEU A 499 -42.99 52.60 107.07
C LEU A 499 -44.38 53.23 106.84
N ASN A 500 -44.98 52.97 105.67
CA ASN A 500 -46.28 53.51 105.26
C ASN A 500 -47.47 52.72 105.83
N SER A 501 -47.34 51.41 106.03
CA SER A 501 -48.45 50.55 106.50
C SER A 501 -48.84 50.76 107.97
N ILE A 502 -48.01 51.47 108.74
CA ILE A 502 -48.25 51.79 110.16
C ILE A 502 -48.68 53.26 110.29
N PRO A 503 -49.99 53.60 110.36
CA PRO A 503 -50.43 54.96 110.68
C PRO A 503 -50.33 55.24 112.20
N ASN A 504 -50.01 56.50 112.58
CA ASN A 504 -50.00 57.05 113.95
C ASN A 504 -48.83 56.70 114.90
N MET A 505 -47.62 56.44 114.41
CA MET A 505 -46.39 56.33 115.24
C MET A 505 -45.28 57.26 114.78
N ASP A 506 -44.45 57.71 115.73
CA ASP A 506 -43.25 58.51 115.46
C ASP A 506 -42.18 57.71 114.68
N ILE A 507 -41.39 58.42 113.87
CA ILE A 507 -40.41 57.85 112.93
C ILE A 507 -39.33 57.05 113.68
N HIS A 508 -38.91 57.52 114.86
CA HIS A 508 -37.88 56.84 115.66
C HIS A 508 -38.32 55.46 116.15
N GLU A 509 -39.59 55.31 116.55
CA GLU A 509 -40.13 54.04 117.03
C GLU A 509 -40.31 53.04 115.89
N LYS A 510 -40.76 53.50 114.71
CA LYS A 510 -40.85 52.66 113.50
C LYS A 510 -39.49 52.08 113.08
N ILE A 511 -38.43 52.88 113.15
CA ILE A 511 -37.06 52.44 112.83
C ILE A 511 -36.57 51.39 113.85
N SER A 512 -36.88 51.55 115.13
CA SER A 512 -36.54 50.58 116.18
C SER A 512 -37.22 49.22 115.96
N LEU A 513 -38.52 49.25 115.59
CA LEU A 513 -39.29 48.05 115.28
C LEU A 513 -38.73 47.32 114.05
N TRP A 514 -38.41 48.06 112.96
CA TRP A 514 -37.77 47.49 111.77
C TRP A 514 -36.41 46.85 112.07
N LYS A 515 -35.58 47.49 112.91
CA LYS A 515 -34.29 46.92 113.35
C LYS A 515 -34.48 45.63 114.14
N THR A 516 -35.52 45.53 114.96
CA THR A 516 -35.84 44.32 115.71
C THR A 516 -36.29 43.20 114.77
N LEU A 517 -37.12 43.51 113.78
CA LEU A 517 -37.57 42.55 112.77
C LEU A 517 -36.40 42.06 111.88
N ARG A 518 -35.48 42.96 111.50
CA ARG A 518 -34.24 42.60 110.79
C ARG A 518 -33.32 41.72 111.62
N LYS A 519 -33.24 41.95 112.94
CA LYS A 519 -32.50 41.05 113.84
C LYS A 519 -33.16 39.69 113.90
N GLU A 520 -34.49 39.60 113.91
CA GLU A 520 -35.19 38.32 113.84
C GLU A 520 -34.94 37.60 112.50
N ASP A 521 -35.03 38.31 111.37
CA ASP A 521 -34.74 37.75 110.05
C ASP A 521 -33.28 37.28 109.94
N ALA A 522 -32.33 38.08 110.45
CA ALA A 522 -30.92 37.70 110.51
C ALA A 522 -30.71 36.47 111.42
N LEU A 523 -31.39 36.42 112.58
CA LEU A 523 -31.37 35.26 113.46
C LEU A 523 -32.00 34.03 112.81
N ARG A 524 -33.08 34.18 112.02
CA ARG A 524 -33.69 33.09 111.24
C ARG A 524 -32.80 32.61 110.11
N ALA A 525 -32.14 33.52 109.39
CA ALA A 525 -31.18 33.16 108.34
C ALA A 525 -29.98 32.41 108.93
N VAL A 526 -29.50 32.84 110.09
CA VAL A 526 -28.43 32.17 110.84
C VAL A 526 -28.90 30.83 111.43
N SER A 527 -30.15 30.72 111.90
CA SER A 527 -30.69 29.47 112.48
C SER A 527 -31.14 28.44 111.44
N SER A 528 -31.49 28.87 110.23
CA SER A 528 -31.83 27.98 109.10
C SER A 528 -30.63 27.62 108.23
N GLY A 529 -29.55 28.41 108.28
CA GLY A 529 -28.27 28.03 107.72
C GLY A 529 -27.70 26.81 108.44
N ASN A 530 -27.08 25.90 107.69
CA ASN A 530 -26.37 24.74 108.22
C ASN A 530 -25.05 25.22 108.87
N ALA A 531 -25.15 26.02 109.94
CA ALA A 531 -24.02 26.65 110.60
C ALA A 531 -23.29 25.61 111.46
N SER A 532 -22.24 25.02 110.91
CA SER A 532 -21.28 24.20 111.65
C SER A 532 -20.47 25.07 112.61
N LEU A 533 -20.73 24.93 113.92
CA LEU A 533 -19.92 25.55 114.98
C LEU A 533 -18.64 24.72 115.17
N TYR A 534 -17.51 25.26 114.74
CA TYR A 534 -16.19 24.66 114.97
C TYR A 534 -15.72 25.01 116.39
N PHE A 535 -15.73 24.04 117.31
CA PHE A 535 -15.08 24.17 118.60
C PHE A 535 -13.61 23.78 118.50
N THR A 536 -12.71 24.54 119.14
CA THR A 536 -11.33 24.08 119.33
C THR A 536 -11.23 23.26 120.62
N PRO A 537 -10.32 22.28 120.73
CA PRO A 537 -10.18 21.44 121.94
C PRO A 537 -9.85 22.22 123.23
N LYS A 538 -9.46 23.49 123.12
CA LYS A 538 -9.23 24.38 124.27
C LYS A 538 -10.54 24.95 124.85
N ASP A 539 -11.60 24.98 124.06
CA ASP A 539 -12.88 25.62 124.40
C ASP A 539 -13.89 24.64 125.01
N VAL A 540 -13.63 23.33 124.95
CA VAL A 540 -14.50 22.29 125.54
C VAL A 540 -13.67 21.19 126.17
N ASN A 541 -13.92 20.90 127.45
CA ASN A 541 -13.30 19.77 128.16
C ASN A 541 -14.07 18.47 127.84
N LEU A 542 -13.85 17.93 126.63
CA LEU A 542 -14.44 16.66 126.18
C LEU A 542 -13.53 15.50 126.58
N SER A 543 -13.95 14.70 127.57
CA SER A 543 -13.38 13.37 127.82
C SER A 543 -14.19 12.33 127.04
N ILE A 544 -13.58 11.71 126.03
CA ILE A 544 -14.19 10.59 125.29
C ILE A 544 -13.76 9.30 125.98
N GLU A 545 -14.67 8.66 126.71
CA GLU A 545 -14.48 7.28 127.20
C GLU A 545 -14.99 6.30 126.13
N ASN A 546 -14.10 5.45 125.62
CA ASN A 546 -14.44 4.47 124.60
C ASN A 546 -14.75 3.12 125.26
N HIS A 547 -16.02 2.73 125.28
CA HIS A 547 -16.40 1.36 125.64
C HIS A 547 -16.23 0.45 124.42
N GLU A 548 -15.14 -0.34 124.38
CA GLU A 548 -14.91 -1.34 123.33
C GLU A 548 -15.95 -2.46 123.42
N HIS A 549 -16.91 -2.48 122.49
CA HIS A 549 -17.69 -3.66 122.19
C HIS A 549 -16.91 -4.56 121.22
N ILE A 550 -16.37 -5.65 121.76
CA ILE A 550 -15.73 -6.73 120.99
C ILE A 550 -16.80 -7.46 120.18
N SER A 551 -16.69 -7.46 118.84
CA SER A 551 -17.34 -8.46 117.99
C SER A 551 -16.38 -8.99 116.93
N LYS A 552 -16.15 -10.30 117.01
CA LYS A 552 -15.24 -11.16 116.24
C LYS A 552 -15.57 -11.28 114.74
N ASP A 553 -14.49 -11.46 113.97
CA ASP A 553 -14.32 -12.40 112.85
C ASP A 553 -15.24 -12.32 111.61
N LYS A 554 -14.67 -12.07 110.41
CA LYS A 554 -14.13 -13.11 109.49
C LYS A 554 -13.81 -12.58 108.08
N ASN A 555 -12.61 -12.96 107.62
CA ASN A 555 -12.24 -13.47 106.29
C ASN A 555 -12.30 -12.62 105.00
N SER A 556 -11.08 -12.26 104.55
CA SER A 556 -10.34 -12.86 103.41
C SER A 556 -10.48 -12.30 101.99
N CYS A 557 -9.29 -11.96 101.45
CA CYS A 557 -8.78 -12.20 100.07
C CYS A 557 -9.51 -11.45 98.92
N TRP A 558 -8.83 -10.77 97.99
CA TRP A 558 -7.68 -11.20 97.19
C TRP A 558 -6.79 -10.04 96.75
N ALA A 559 -5.50 -10.34 96.67
CA ALA A 559 -4.48 -9.60 95.95
C ALA A 559 -4.51 -9.94 94.45
N ASP A 560 -3.99 -9.08 93.57
CA ASP A 560 -2.65 -9.28 92.99
C ASP A 560 -2.36 -8.37 91.77
N ASP A 561 -1.10 -7.94 91.79
CA ASP A 561 -0.13 -7.83 90.69
C ASP A 561 -0.08 -6.63 89.73
N SER A 562 0.85 -5.76 90.10
CA SER A 562 1.90 -5.12 89.31
C SER A 562 2.69 -6.05 88.38
N ALA A 563 3.10 -5.56 87.21
CA ALA A 563 4.45 -5.77 86.64
C ALA A 563 4.73 -4.82 85.45
N SER A 564 5.68 -3.91 85.69
CA SER A 564 6.87 -3.55 84.89
C SER A 564 7.06 -3.96 83.42
N ASP A 565 7.55 -2.95 82.69
CA ASP A 565 8.65 -2.93 81.70
C ASP A 565 8.36 -2.97 80.18
N GLU A 566 9.06 -2.04 79.52
CA GLU A 566 9.36 -1.80 78.08
C GLU A 566 8.28 -1.24 77.14
#